data_AF-A0A7V9F1M0-F1
#
_entry.id   AF-A0A7V9F1M0-F1
#
_cell.length_a   1.000
_cell.length_b   1.000
_cell.length_c   1.000
_cell.angle_alpha   90.00
_cell.angle_beta   90.00
_cell.angle_gamma   90.00
#
_symmetry.space_group_name_H-M   'P 1'
#
loop_
_entity.id
_entity.type
_entity.pdbx_description
1 polymer ?
#
loop_
_entity_poly.entity_id
_entity_poly.type
_entity_poly.pdbx_seq_one_letter_code
_entity_poly.pdbx_strand_id
1 'polypeptide(L)'
;MASILAAVALASSAFGCGGATGENHPRAAKATPAEREAVRAAVVRLFKSNDVRVNCERSLTPRLFRLIFTDRAACRKVAADDKDDKPPERVDVSGIEIQDTRATARTRLIGGDTAGAKGVVSLARGSGGWRTDDLSAAFLRSIVEASLRADKETPRVVVGCVSGRLMRLADDRFKRLAYALLGEKPQATVRLLQTVSECERRSGGATSVRRRLEKSVTNELRRAGADRGAIACSLRRLRSTLPDKLIIELAAKDDRPSKARITREVVAAAVACGAGGQTDPGQLSPA
;
A
#
# COMPACT_ATOMS: atom_id res chain seq x y z
N MET A 1 9.21 -6.87 0.80
CA MET A 1 7.95 -7.02 0.04
C MET A 1 6.71 -6.84 0.90
N ALA A 2 6.68 -7.25 2.18
CA ALA A 2 5.65 -6.83 3.12
C ALA A 2 5.81 -5.36 3.62
N SER A 3 6.79 -4.62 3.06
CA SER A 3 7.29 -3.33 3.59
C SER A 3 7.63 -2.39 2.42
N ILE A 4 6.69 -2.19 1.49
CA ILE A 4 6.86 -1.37 0.27
C ILE A 4 5.75 -0.32 0.11
N LEU A 5 4.65 -0.44 0.88
CA LEU A 5 3.39 0.29 0.63
C LEU A 5 2.74 0.92 1.87
N ALA A 6 3.26 0.63 3.07
CA ALA A 6 2.73 1.05 4.36
C ALA A 6 3.08 2.51 4.71
N ALA A 7 2.81 3.45 3.78
CA ALA A 7 3.06 4.87 4.06
C ALA A 7 2.09 5.83 3.34
N VAL A 8 1.44 6.67 4.14
CA VAL A 8 0.64 7.85 3.74
C VAL A 8 -0.64 7.52 2.95
N ALA A 9 -1.61 7.02 3.69
CA ALA A 9 -2.99 6.89 3.26
C ALA A 9 -3.70 8.28 3.08
N LEU A 10 -4.78 8.33 2.26
CA LEU A 10 -5.92 9.32 2.16
C LEU A 10 -5.83 10.46 1.07
N ALA A 11 -6.79 11.10 0.32
CA ALA A 11 -8.22 10.95 -0.13
C ALA A 11 -8.49 11.36 -1.61
N SER A 12 -9.59 10.90 -2.22
CA SER A 12 -10.07 11.31 -3.56
C SER A 12 -10.75 12.69 -3.62
N SER A 13 -10.71 13.34 -4.78
CA SER A 13 -11.32 14.65 -5.06
C SER A 13 -12.74 14.56 -5.67
N ALA A 14 -13.47 15.67 -5.62
CA ALA A 14 -14.57 16.01 -6.52
C ALA A 14 -14.58 17.53 -6.72
N PHE A 15 -14.71 18.01 -7.96
CA PHE A 15 -14.91 19.42 -8.29
C PHE A 15 -16.39 19.68 -8.58
N GLY A 16 -16.86 20.89 -8.28
CA GLY A 16 -18.19 21.36 -8.66
C GLY A 16 -18.12 22.82 -9.08
N CYS A 17 -18.40 23.09 -10.35
CA CYS A 17 -18.81 24.37 -10.88
C CYS A 17 -20.26 24.20 -11.38
N GLY A 18 -21.15 25.18 -11.29
CA GLY A 18 -21.04 26.51 -10.69
C GLY A 18 -22.36 27.27 -10.89
N GLY A 19 -22.55 28.38 -10.19
CA GLY A 19 -23.73 29.23 -10.32
C GLY A 19 -23.57 30.47 -9.47
N ALA A 20 -23.64 31.65 -10.08
CA ALA A 20 -23.30 32.91 -9.43
C ALA A 20 -24.51 33.85 -9.37
N THR A 21 -24.93 34.19 -8.16
CA THR A 21 -25.80 35.33 -7.85
C THR A 21 -25.08 36.21 -6.84
N GLY A 22 -25.05 37.52 -7.09
CA GLY A 22 -24.17 38.45 -6.38
C GLY A 22 -24.68 38.85 -5.00
N GLU A 23 -24.36 38.05 -3.97
CA GLU A 23 -24.47 38.49 -2.57
C GLU A 23 -23.13 39.02 -2.06
N ASN A 24 -23.17 40.13 -1.30
CA ASN A 24 -22.00 40.79 -0.72
C ASN A 24 -21.29 39.89 0.30
N HIS A 25 -20.37 39.05 -0.18
CA HIS A 25 -19.57 38.19 0.68
C HIS A 25 -18.69 39.04 1.62
N PRO A 26 -18.81 38.88 2.94
CA PRO A 26 -17.92 39.56 3.88
C PRO A 26 -16.48 39.12 3.59
N ARG A 27 -15.54 40.08 3.58
CA ARG A 27 -14.11 39.80 3.34
C ARG A 27 -13.64 38.69 4.28
N ALA A 28 -13.27 37.55 3.71
CA ALA A 28 -12.83 36.37 4.47
C ALA A 28 -11.79 36.77 5.52
N ALA A 29 -12.10 36.51 6.79
CA ALA A 29 -11.27 36.93 7.91
C ALA A 29 -9.86 36.31 7.76
N LYS A 30 -8.81 37.12 7.91
CA LYS A 30 -7.43 36.63 7.82
C LYS A 30 -7.19 35.61 8.93
N ALA A 31 -7.09 34.34 8.56
CA ALA A 31 -6.95 33.23 9.50
C ALA A 31 -5.86 33.48 10.55
N THR A 32 -6.20 33.23 11.80
CA THR A 32 -5.37 33.55 12.97
C THR A 32 -4.09 32.70 13.02
N PRO A 33 -3.06 33.12 13.77
CA PRO A 33 -1.89 32.27 14.04
C PRO A 33 -2.29 30.93 14.68
N ALA A 34 -3.25 30.94 15.60
CA ALA A 34 -3.75 29.75 16.28
C ALA A 34 -4.43 28.75 15.33
N GLU A 35 -5.23 29.22 14.36
CA GLU A 35 -5.84 28.33 13.35
C GLU A 35 -4.81 27.71 12.40
N ARG A 36 -3.79 28.49 12.01
CA ARG A 36 -2.69 27.97 11.17
C ARG A 36 -1.88 26.90 11.91
N GLU A 37 -1.67 27.08 13.21
CA GLU A 37 -1.00 26.09 14.03
C GLU A 37 -1.87 24.86 14.31
N ALA A 38 -3.19 25.03 14.46
CA ALA A 38 -4.12 23.90 14.52
C ALA A 38 -4.15 23.09 13.20
N VAL A 39 -4.00 23.75 12.04
CA VAL A 39 -3.78 23.07 10.75
C VAL A 39 -2.41 22.38 10.71
N ARG A 40 -1.32 23.03 11.14
CA ARG A 40 0.01 22.38 11.24
C ARG A 40 -0.06 21.12 12.09
N ALA A 41 -0.62 21.21 13.29
CA ALA A 41 -0.75 20.09 14.21
C ALA A 41 -1.58 18.93 13.62
N ALA A 42 -2.61 19.22 12.81
CA ALA A 42 -3.37 18.19 12.10
C ALA A 42 -2.54 17.49 11.00
N VAL A 43 -1.74 18.25 10.24
CA VAL A 43 -0.84 17.71 9.20
C VAL A 43 0.29 16.89 9.83
N VAL A 44 0.95 17.39 10.88
CA VAL A 44 2.02 16.65 11.59
C VAL A 44 1.47 15.36 12.20
N ARG A 45 0.27 15.41 12.81
CA ARG A 45 -0.39 14.24 13.42
C ARG A 45 -0.72 13.13 12.42
N LEU A 46 -1.00 13.46 11.15
CA LEU A 46 -1.25 12.46 10.10
C LEU A 46 -0.02 11.57 9.84
N PHE A 47 1.20 12.11 9.91
CA PHE A 47 2.41 11.39 9.50
C PHE A 47 3.29 10.93 10.66
N LYS A 48 3.20 11.57 11.84
CA LYS A 48 4.05 11.27 13.00
C LYS A 48 3.38 10.44 14.10
N SER A 49 2.12 10.04 13.92
CA SER A 49 1.40 9.27 14.95
C SER A 49 1.42 7.78 14.65
N ASN A 50 1.86 6.99 15.62
CA ASN A 50 1.72 5.54 15.65
C ASN A 50 0.54 5.11 16.56
N ASP A 51 -0.27 6.05 17.07
CA ASP A 51 -1.54 5.72 17.76
C ASP A 51 -2.57 5.33 16.70
N VAL A 52 -2.87 4.03 16.63
CA VAL A 52 -3.84 3.41 15.73
C VAL A 52 -5.22 4.10 15.81
N ARG A 53 -5.66 4.55 16.99
CA ARG A 53 -6.93 5.27 17.18
C ARG A 53 -6.82 6.72 16.69
N VAL A 54 -5.66 7.37 16.78
CA VAL A 54 -5.44 8.67 16.14
C VAL A 54 -5.56 8.55 14.63
N ASN A 55 -4.86 7.58 14.02
CA ASN A 55 -4.84 7.38 12.58
C ASN A 55 -6.21 6.96 12.05
N CYS A 56 -6.85 5.95 12.64
CA CYS A 56 -8.13 5.44 12.17
C CYS A 56 -9.34 6.33 12.48
N GLU A 57 -9.30 7.19 13.51
CA GLU A 57 -10.52 7.88 13.99
C GLU A 57 -10.41 9.41 14.06
N ARG A 58 -9.21 9.99 14.15
CA ARG A 58 -9.01 11.43 14.47
C ARG A 58 -8.23 12.23 13.41
N SER A 59 -7.37 11.59 12.63
CA SER A 59 -6.58 12.30 11.60
C SER A 59 -7.39 12.65 10.35
N LEU A 60 -8.57 12.03 10.13
CA LEU A 60 -9.22 11.89 8.82
C LEU A 60 -10.70 12.31 8.83
N THR A 61 -11.23 12.81 7.72
CA THR A 61 -12.70 12.97 7.55
C THR A 61 -13.41 11.63 7.29
N PRO A 62 -14.72 11.50 7.58
CA PRO A 62 -15.49 10.28 7.28
C PRO A 62 -15.69 10.04 5.78
N ARG A 63 -15.81 11.12 4.98
CA ARG A 63 -15.79 11.09 3.50
C ARG A 63 -14.59 10.30 3.02
N LEU A 64 -13.45 10.66 3.61
CA LEU A 64 -12.16 10.16 3.24
C LEU A 64 -11.91 8.75 3.73
N PHE A 65 -12.10 8.46 5.02
CA PHE A 65 -11.81 7.17 5.64
C PHE A 65 -12.25 5.97 4.76
N ARG A 66 -13.50 6.02 4.26
CA ARG A 66 -14.13 4.99 3.42
C ARG A 66 -13.45 4.74 2.06
N LEU A 67 -12.73 5.73 1.52
CA LEU A 67 -12.02 5.59 0.25
C LEU A 67 -10.85 4.60 0.37
N ILE A 68 -10.33 4.41 1.58
CA ILE A 68 -9.17 3.54 1.89
C ILE A 68 -9.56 2.36 2.75
N PHE A 69 -10.14 2.61 3.91
CA PHE A 69 -10.49 1.55 4.82
C PHE A 69 -11.95 1.18 4.58
N THR A 70 -12.22 -0.10 4.36
CA THR A 70 -13.59 -0.63 4.32
C THR A 70 -14.32 -0.33 5.63
N ASP A 71 -13.60 -0.47 6.75
CA ASP A 71 -14.09 -0.30 8.12
C ASP A 71 -12.92 -0.07 9.10
N ARG A 72 -13.22 0.07 10.41
CA ARG A 72 -12.19 0.30 11.44
C ARG A 72 -11.34 -0.95 11.76
N ALA A 73 -11.82 -2.17 11.54
CA ALA A 73 -11.01 -3.37 11.72
C ALA A 73 -9.95 -3.49 10.62
N ALA A 74 -10.30 -3.20 9.36
CA ALA A 74 -9.34 -3.08 8.26
C ALA A 74 -8.24 -2.05 8.56
N CYS A 75 -8.62 -0.84 9.01
CA CYS A 75 -7.65 0.18 9.42
C CYS A 75 -6.74 -0.27 10.57
N ARG A 76 -7.29 -0.97 11.57
CA ARG A 76 -6.52 -1.54 12.68
C ARG A 76 -5.61 -2.70 12.28
N LYS A 77 -5.92 -3.44 11.21
CA LYS A 77 -5.01 -4.46 10.65
C LYS A 77 -3.77 -3.78 10.07
N VAL A 78 -3.96 -2.88 9.10
CA VAL A 78 -2.87 -2.15 8.42
C VAL A 78 -1.96 -1.47 9.45
N ALA A 79 -2.53 -0.62 10.33
CA ALA A 79 -1.75 0.07 11.37
C ALA A 79 -1.18 -0.84 12.50
N ALA A 80 -1.40 -2.16 12.43
CA ALA A 80 -0.74 -3.16 13.26
C ALA A 80 0.25 -4.04 12.48
N ASP A 81 0.24 -3.99 11.15
CA ASP A 81 1.26 -4.60 10.29
C ASP A 81 2.37 -3.59 9.97
N ASP A 82 2.04 -2.29 9.88
CA ASP A 82 2.95 -1.11 9.69
C ASP A 82 3.97 -0.86 10.85
N LYS A 83 4.25 -1.84 11.72
CA LYS A 83 5.04 -1.64 12.96
C LYS A 83 6.53 -1.39 12.74
N ASP A 84 7.08 -1.93 11.66
CA ASP A 84 8.51 -1.84 11.33
C ASP A 84 8.84 -0.60 10.46
N ASP A 85 7.82 0.05 9.89
CA ASP A 85 7.96 1.24 9.05
C ASP A 85 8.31 2.49 9.88
N LYS A 86 9.21 3.31 9.34
CA LYS A 86 9.75 4.47 10.06
C LYS A 86 8.98 5.72 9.68
N PRO A 87 8.17 6.29 10.59
CA PRO A 87 7.50 7.56 10.33
C PRO A 87 8.54 8.68 10.16
N PRO A 88 8.23 9.75 9.40
CA PRO A 88 9.14 10.86 9.21
C PRO A 88 9.50 11.55 10.54
N GLU A 89 10.81 11.68 10.77
CA GLU A 89 11.40 12.41 11.90
C GLU A 89 10.88 13.85 11.98
N ARG A 90 10.68 14.52 10.83
CA ARG A 90 10.13 15.87 10.74
C ARG A 90 9.16 16.02 9.57
N VAL A 91 8.15 16.86 9.78
CA VAL A 91 7.13 17.20 8.78
C VAL A 91 7.14 18.72 8.61
N ASP A 92 7.72 19.19 7.51
CA ASP A 92 7.81 20.62 7.19
C ASP A 92 6.51 21.07 6.55
N VAL A 93 5.70 21.81 7.31
CA VAL A 93 4.40 22.36 6.88
C VAL A 93 4.54 23.85 6.58
N SER A 94 4.11 24.28 5.41
CA SER A 94 4.27 25.65 4.88
C SER A 94 3.09 26.03 3.99
N GLY A 95 2.97 27.32 3.63
CA GLY A 95 1.91 27.79 2.72
C GLY A 95 0.50 27.37 3.18
N ILE A 96 0.17 27.65 4.44
CA ILE A 96 -1.14 27.30 5.03
C ILE A 96 -2.18 28.34 4.62
N GLU A 97 -3.07 27.93 3.74
CA GLU A 97 -4.21 28.69 3.24
C GLU A 97 -5.48 28.14 3.89
N ILE A 98 -6.36 29.00 4.42
CA ILE A 98 -7.58 28.62 5.13
C ILE A 98 -8.76 29.41 4.54
N GLN A 99 -9.85 28.71 4.27
CA GLN A 99 -11.10 29.22 3.70
C GLN A 99 -12.25 28.58 4.50
N ASP A 100 -12.77 29.31 5.49
CA ASP A 100 -13.85 28.93 6.42
C ASP A 100 -13.65 27.57 7.14
N THR A 101 -14.15 26.49 6.53
CA THR A 101 -14.07 25.11 7.06
C THR A 101 -13.09 24.24 6.28
N ARG A 102 -12.34 24.81 5.33
CA ARG A 102 -11.34 24.16 4.48
C ARG A 102 -9.97 24.77 4.68
N ALA A 103 -8.93 23.97 4.51
CA ALA A 103 -7.55 24.45 4.48
C ALA A 103 -6.72 23.63 3.49
N THR A 104 -5.64 24.23 2.99
CA THR A 104 -4.56 23.51 2.29
C THR A 104 -3.22 23.83 2.95
N ALA A 105 -2.27 22.90 2.84
CA ALA A 105 -0.92 23.06 3.35
C ALA A 105 0.10 22.35 2.45
N ARG A 106 1.20 23.04 2.13
CA ARG A 106 2.35 22.46 1.43
C ARG A 106 3.22 21.71 2.44
N THR A 107 3.41 20.42 2.20
CA THR A 107 4.06 19.51 3.14
C THR A 107 5.30 18.86 2.51
N ARG A 108 6.36 18.69 3.31
CA ARG A 108 7.51 17.84 3.01
C ARG A 108 7.81 16.91 4.18
N LEU A 109 8.05 15.63 3.89
CA LEU A 109 8.45 14.61 4.87
C LEU A 109 9.98 14.49 4.91
N ILE A 110 10.56 14.37 6.10
CA ILE A 110 12.01 14.32 6.35
C ILE A 110 12.29 13.21 7.36
N GLY A 111 13.31 12.39 7.09
CA GLY A 111 13.54 11.15 7.81
C GLY A 111 12.52 10.06 7.46
N GLY A 112 12.74 8.86 7.98
CA GLY A 112 11.86 7.69 7.74
C GLY A 112 11.82 7.22 6.27
N ASP A 113 10.97 6.23 6.01
CA ASP A 113 10.94 5.53 4.70
C ASP A 113 10.21 6.32 3.58
N THR A 114 9.72 7.52 3.91
CA THR A 114 9.13 8.50 2.98
C THR A 114 9.94 9.80 2.85
N ALA A 115 11.20 9.80 3.31
CA ALA A 115 12.08 10.96 3.26
C ALA A 115 12.13 11.64 1.87
N GLY A 116 11.91 12.95 1.86
CA GLY A 116 11.89 13.78 0.64
C GLY A 116 10.55 13.84 -0.09
N ALA A 117 9.53 13.09 0.35
CA ALA A 117 8.17 13.21 -0.19
C ALA A 117 7.62 14.63 -0.02
N LYS A 118 7.05 15.23 -1.07
CA LYS A 118 6.59 16.63 -1.08
C LYS A 118 5.30 16.83 -1.88
N GLY A 119 4.41 17.72 -1.42
CA GLY A 119 3.14 18.01 -2.11
C GLY A 119 2.15 18.80 -1.27
N VAL A 120 0.85 18.63 -1.54
CA VAL A 120 -0.24 19.38 -0.88
C VAL A 120 -1.16 18.44 -0.12
N VAL A 121 -1.47 18.82 1.12
CA VAL A 121 -2.47 18.22 2.00
C VAL A 121 -3.66 19.17 2.06
N SER A 122 -4.88 18.67 1.87
CA SER A 122 -6.11 19.44 2.09
C SER A 122 -6.83 18.92 3.33
N LEU A 123 -7.43 19.83 4.08
CA LEU A 123 -8.08 19.55 5.36
C LEU A 123 -9.51 20.11 5.40
N ALA A 124 -10.33 19.56 6.28
CA ALA A 124 -11.63 20.09 6.66
C ALA A 124 -11.74 20.22 8.18
N ARG A 125 -12.47 21.25 8.63
CA ARG A 125 -12.79 21.50 10.04
C ARG A 125 -14.10 20.80 10.39
N GLY A 126 -14.03 19.78 11.24
CA GLY A 126 -15.20 19.13 11.83
C GLY A 126 -15.37 19.50 13.31
N SER A 127 -16.37 18.90 13.97
CA SER A 127 -16.58 19.04 15.42
C SER A 127 -15.36 18.61 16.26
N GLY A 128 -14.57 17.65 15.76
CA GLY A 128 -13.29 17.25 16.33
C GLY A 128 -12.07 17.99 15.77
N GLY A 129 -12.23 19.26 15.35
CA GLY A 129 -11.16 20.10 14.81
C GLY A 129 -10.75 19.78 13.37
N TRP A 130 -9.55 20.26 12.99
CA TRP A 130 -8.97 20.02 11.66
C TRP A 130 -8.56 18.56 11.45
N ARG A 131 -8.98 18.01 10.31
CA ARG A 131 -8.66 16.66 9.84
C ARG A 131 -8.32 16.69 8.36
N THR A 132 -7.45 15.79 7.92
CA THR A 132 -7.16 15.59 6.50
C THR A 132 -8.44 15.21 5.76
N ASP A 133 -8.68 15.84 4.61
CA ASP A 133 -9.77 15.53 3.68
C ASP A 133 -9.27 15.19 2.27
N ASP A 134 -8.05 15.53 1.87
CA ASP A 134 -7.45 15.15 0.57
C ASP A 134 -5.91 15.14 0.64
N LEU A 135 -5.27 14.33 -0.20
CA LEU A 135 -3.84 14.46 -0.53
C LEU A 135 -3.70 14.58 -2.05
N SER A 136 -2.88 15.52 -2.51
CA SER A 136 -2.72 15.73 -3.95
C SER A 136 -2.05 14.52 -4.62
N ALA A 137 -2.40 14.25 -5.88
CA ALA A 137 -1.79 13.15 -6.64
C ALA A 137 -0.26 13.31 -6.72
N ALA A 138 0.23 14.56 -6.81
CA ALA A 138 1.65 14.88 -6.76
C ALA A 138 2.30 14.46 -5.43
N PHE A 139 1.64 14.63 -4.29
CA PHE A 139 2.16 14.17 -3.00
C PHE A 139 2.27 12.65 -2.97
N LEU A 140 1.19 11.94 -3.30
CA LEU A 140 1.17 10.48 -3.36
C LEU A 140 2.20 9.89 -4.33
N ARG A 141 2.40 10.51 -5.51
CA ARG A 141 3.46 10.12 -6.45
C ARG A 141 4.82 10.28 -5.78
N SER A 142 5.06 11.43 -5.15
CA SER A 142 6.30 11.72 -4.42
C SER A 142 6.56 10.79 -3.22
N ILE A 143 5.52 10.18 -2.65
CA ILE A 143 5.59 9.17 -1.59
C ILE A 143 5.94 7.80 -2.19
N VAL A 144 5.18 7.35 -3.18
CA VAL A 144 5.43 6.07 -3.89
C VAL A 144 6.85 6.04 -4.46
N GLU A 145 7.34 7.15 -5.02
CA GLU A 145 8.75 7.25 -5.43
C GLU A 145 9.73 7.20 -4.26
N ALA A 146 9.42 7.77 -3.10
CA ALA A 146 10.31 7.75 -1.93
C ALA A 146 10.43 6.32 -1.38
N SER A 147 9.32 5.63 -1.16
CA SER A 147 9.30 4.23 -0.72
C SER A 147 9.97 3.29 -1.74
N LEU A 148 9.72 3.49 -3.04
CA LEU A 148 10.42 2.75 -4.11
C LEU A 148 11.93 3.04 -4.21
N ARG A 149 12.38 4.22 -3.77
CA ARG A 149 13.82 4.56 -3.65
C ARG A 149 14.43 3.97 -2.38
N ALA A 150 13.68 3.93 -1.27
CA ALA A 150 14.08 3.33 0.00
C ALA A 150 14.20 1.80 -0.07
N ASP A 151 13.35 1.13 -0.85
CA ASP A 151 13.40 -0.31 -1.10
C ASP A 151 14.78 -0.75 -1.62
N LYS A 152 15.32 -1.80 -1.00
CA LYS A 152 16.60 -2.46 -1.31
C LYS A 152 16.42 -3.94 -1.72
N GLU A 153 15.24 -4.52 -1.56
CA GLU A 153 14.95 -5.88 -2.04
C GLU A 153 14.69 -5.90 -3.56
N THR A 154 13.99 -4.90 -4.09
CA THR A 154 13.58 -4.89 -5.50
C THR A 154 14.69 -4.35 -6.43
N PRO A 155 15.09 -5.09 -7.49
CA PRO A 155 16.08 -4.62 -8.44
C PRO A 155 15.71 -3.29 -9.09
N ARG A 156 16.67 -2.36 -9.21
CA ARG A 156 16.40 -0.97 -9.67
C ARG A 156 15.74 -0.88 -11.07
N VAL A 157 15.99 -1.84 -11.96
CA VAL A 157 15.29 -1.94 -13.27
C VAL A 157 13.79 -2.22 -13.12
N VAL A 158 13.41 -3.07 -12.16
CA VAL A 158 12.01 -3.39 -11.83
C VAL A 158 11.36 -2.17 -11.17
N VAL A 159 12.05 -1.53 -10.22
CA VAL A 159 11.61 -0.26 -9.60
C VAL A 159 11.34 0.82 -10.65
N GLY A 160 12.25 1.03 -11.59
CA GLY A 160 12.10 2.00 -12.68
C GLY A 160 10.91 1.69 -13.59
N CYS A 161 10.70 0.40 -13.93
CA CYS A 161 9.55 -0.04 -14.72
C CYS A 161 8.21 0.14 -13.98
N VAL A 162 8.14 -0.18 -12.69
CA VAL A 162 6.93 -0.02 -11.86
C VAL A 162 6.61 1.47 -11.67
N SER A 163 7.59 2.28 -11.27
CA SER A 163 7.43 3.74 -11.15
C SER A 163 7.00 4.36 -12.48
N GLY A 164 7.71 4.06 -13.58
CA GLY A 164 7.40 4.57 -14.91
C GLY A 164 6.00 4.20 -15.43
N ARG A 165 5.41 3.09 -14.97
CA ARG A 165 3.99 2.76 -15.22
C ARG A 165 3.04 3.54 -14.32
N LEU A 166 3.33 3.60 -13.02
CA LEU A 166 2.47 4.27 -12.02
C LEU A 166 2.39 5.78 -12.25
N MET A 167 3.51 6.45 -12.55
CA MET A 167 3.55 7.90 -12.77
C MET A 167 2.81 8.33 -14.05
N ARG A 168 2.66 7.43 -15.04
CA ARG A 168 1.88 7.66 -16.27
C ARG A 168 0.35 7.51 -16.09
N LEU A 169 -0.12 7.08 -14.91
CA LEU A 169 -1.56 7.07 -14.62
C LEU A 169 -2.04 8.51 -14.42
N ALA A 170 -3.18 8.87 -15.04
CA ALA A 170 -3.88 10.13 -14.79
C ALA A 170 -4.20 10.31 -13.30
N ASP A 171 -4.21 11.56 -12.80
CA ASP A 171 -4.29 11.90 -11.37
C ASP A 171 -5.46 11.21 -10.64
N ASP A 172 -6.64 11.15 -11.25
CA ASP A 172 -7.83 10.53 -10.67
C ASP A 172 -7.65 9.00 -10.51
N ARG A 173 -7.08 8.34 -11.53
CA ARG A 173 -6.80 6.90 -11.57
C ARG A 173 -5.66 6.54 -10.61
N PHE A 174 -4.61 7.38 -10.57
CA PHE A 174 -3.48 7.22 -9.66
C PHE A 174 -3.93 7.37 -8.21
N LYS A 175 -4.68 8.43 -7.87
CA LYS A 175 -5.25 8.64 -6.54
C LYS A 175 -6.10 7.45 -6.10
N ARG A 176 -7.07 7.00 -6.92
CA ARG A 176 -7.91 5.82 -6.59
C ARG A 176 -7.07 4.54 -6.40
N LEU A 177 -6.03 4.32 -7.20
CA LEU A 177 -5.14 3.17 -7.05
C LEU A 177 -4.32 3.25 -5.74
N ALA A 178 -3.67 4.39 -5.49
CA ALA A 178 -2.90 4.62 -4.27
C ALA A 178 -3.78 4.35 -3.04
N TYR A 179 -4.97 4.94 -2.98
CA TYR A 179 -5.90 4.77 -1.86
C TYR A 179 -6.43 3.36 -1.66
N ALA A 180 -6.57 2.59 -2.74
CA ALA A 180 -6.87 1.19 -2.61
C ALA A 180 -5.66 0.36 -2.12
N LEU A 181 -4.42 0.71 -2.49
CA LEU A 181 -3.20 0.07 -1.95
C LEU A 181 -2.99 0.39 -0.46
N LEU A 182 -3.19 1.65 -0.09
CA LEU A 182 -2.95 2.22 1.24
C LEU A 182 -4.00 1.79 2.30
N GLY A 183 -4.95 0.96 1.91
CA GLY A 183 -5.90 0.25 2.78
C GLY A 183 -5.96 -1.23 2.43
N GLU A 184 -4.89 -1.75 1.82
CA GLU A 184 -4.68 -3.14 1.39
C GLU A 184 -5.83 -3.78 0.60
N LYS A 185 -6.62 -2.99 -0.14
CA LYS A 185 -7.78 -3.52 -0.88
C LYS A 185 -7.30 -4.57 -1.90
N PRO A 186 -7.71 -5.85 -1.79
CA PRO A 186 -7.10 -6.95 -2.54
C PRO A 186 -6.93 -6.71 -4.05
N GLN A 187 -7.91 -6.11 -4.71
CA GLN A 187 -7.85 -5.81 -6.15
C GLN A 187 -6.71 -4.84 -6.53
N ALA A 188 -6.36 -3.90 -5.67
CA ALA A 188 -5.25 -2.98 -5.90
C ALA A 188 -3.91 -3.65 -5.65
N THR A 189 -3.80 -4.43 -4.57
CA THR A 189 -2.63 -5.27 -4.26
C THR A 189 -2.35 -6.25 -5.40
N VAL A 190 -3.38 -6.95 -5.91
CA VAL A 190 -3.29 -7.80 -7.12
C VAL A 190 -2.77 -7.01 -8.31
N ARG A 191 -3.34 -5.84 -8.61
CA ARG A 191 -2.97 -5.03 -9.78
C ARG A 191 -1.52 -4.52 -9.71
N LEU A 192 -1.04 -4.15 -8.53
CA LEU A 192 0.35 -3.74 -8.34
C LEU A 192 1.30 -4.95 -8.42
N LEU A 193 0.98 -6.08 -7.78
CA LEU A 193 1.79 -7.30 -7.87
C LEU A 193 1.85 -7.84 -9.30
N GLN A 194 0.77 -7.74 -10.08
CA GLN A 194 0.77 -8.01 -11.53
C GLN A 194 1.70 -7.03 -12.28
N THR A 195 1.68 -5.75 -11.91
CA THR A 195 2.58 -4.74 -12.49
C THR A 195 4.05 -5.02 -12.20
N VAL A 196 4.40 -5.39 -10.96
CA VAL A 196 5.74 -5.85 -10.57
C VAL A 196 6.13 -7.10 -11.35
N SER A 197 5.25 -8.11 -11.38
CA SER A 197 5.42 -9.39 -12.08
C SER A 197 5.75 -9.21 -13.57
N GLU A 198 5.04 -8.31 -14.27
CA GLU A 198 5.34 -7.97 -15.67
C GLU A 198 6.69 -7.25 -15.84
N CYS A 199 7.06 -6.36 -14.91
CA CYS A 199 8.35 -5.67 -14.92
C CYS A 199 9.53 -6.61 -14.65
N GLU A 200 9.36 -7.61 -13.77
CA GLU A 200 10.37 -8.65 -13.52
C GLU A 200 10.60 -9.53 -14.75
N ARG A 201 9.53 -10.01 -15.42
CA ARG A 201 9.66 -10.81 -16.65
C ARG A 201 10.36 -10.04 -17.78
N ARG A 202 10.03 -8.76 -17.95
CA ARG A 202 10.72 -7.87 -18.92
C ARG A 202 12.20 -7.63 -18.57
N SER A 203 12.59 -7.87 -17.32
CA SER A 203 13.98 -7.80 -16.85
C SER A 203 14.71 -9.16 -16.94
N GLY A 204 14.16 -10.14 -17.68
CA GLY A 204 14.73 -11.48 -17.85
C GLY A 204 14.59 -12.41 -16.63
N GLY A 205 13.90 -11.97 -15.57
CA GLY A 205 13.80 -12.71 -14.32
C GLY A 205 12.52 -13.57 -14.20
N ALA A 206 12.65 -14.73 -13.57
CA ALA A 206 11.51 -15.35 -12.87
C ALA A 206 10.96 -14.37 -11.83
N THR A 207 9.66 -14.37 -11.55
CA THR A 207 9.05 -13.35 -10.67
C THR A 207 9.41 -13.57 -9.19
N SER A 208 9.51 -12.51 -8.42
CA SER A 208 9.77 -12.49 -6.97
C SER A 208 8.78 -13.36 -6.20
N VAL A 209 7.50 -13.30 -6.57
CA VAL A 209 6.42 -14.15 -6.06
C VAL A 209 6.72 -15.63 -6.34
N ARG A 210 7.08 -15.98 -7.59
CA ARG A 210 7.50 -17.34 -7.96
C ARG A 210 8.73 -17.78 -7.17
N ARG A 211 9.78 -16.96 -7.10
CA ARG A 211 11.03 -17.26 -6.37
C ARG A 211 10.77 -17.51 -4.87
N ARG A 212 9.90 -16.74 -4.21
CA ARG A 212 9.54 -16.96 -2.80
C ARG A 212 8.78 -18.28 -2.62
N LEU A 213 7.76 -18.56 -3.44
CA LEU A 213 7.02 -19.83 -3.39
C LEU A 213 7.94 -21.04 -3.65
N GLU A 214 8.71 -21.03 -4.75
CA GLU A 214 9.58 -22.16 -5.10
C GLU A 214 10.70 -22.38 -4.06
N LYS A 215 11.21 -21.32 -3.42
CA LYS A 215 12.15 -21.45 -2.30
C LYS A 215 11.51 -22.09 -1.07
N SER A 216 10.28 -21.69 -0.70
CA SER A 216 9.52 -22.33 0.38
C SER A 216 9.28 -23.81 0.09
N VAL A 217 8.69 -24.13 -1.07
CA VAL A 217 8.43 -25.53 -1.48
C VAL A 217 9.72 -26.36 -1.53
N THR A 218 10.82 -25.80 -2.06
CA THR A 218 12.13 -26.49 -2.07
C THR A 218 12.64 -26.77 -0.66
N ASN A 219 12.43 -25.87 0.30
CA ASN A 219 12.87 -26.05 1.68
C ASN A 219 12.02 -27.12 2.40
N GLU A 220 10.70 -27.07 2.28
CA GLU A 220 9.83 -28.06 2.94
C GLU A 220 9.99 -29.47 2.33
N LEU A 221 10.10 -29.59 1.01
CA LEU A 221 10.38 -30.89 0.37
C LEU A 221 11.76 -31.45 0.76
N ARG A 222 12.78 -30.60 0.96
CA ARG A 222 14.08 -31.06 1.50
C ARG A 222 13.98 -31.52 2.96
N ARG A 223 13.17 -30.87 3.79
CA ARG A 223 12.88 -31.32 5.17
C ARG A 223 12.13 -32.66 5.18
N ALA A 224 11.25 -32.86 4.20
CA ALA A 224 10.56 -34.14 3.92
C ALA A 224 11.46 -35.21 3.27
N GLY A 225 12.78 -34.99 3.15
CA GLY A 225 13.73 -35.96 2.59
C GLY A 225 13.69 -36.12 1.07
N ALA A 226 12.94 -35.29 0.33
CA ALA A 226 12.82 -35.40 -1.12
C ALA A 226 14.15 -35.11 -1.85
N ASP A 227 14.47 -35.92 -2.86
CA ASP A 227 15.67 -35.75 -3.66
C ASP A 227 15.54 -34.59 -4.67
N ARG A 228 16.67 -34.25 -5.32
CA ARG A 228 16.75 -33.12 -6.27
C ARG A 228 15.85 -33.31 -7.51
N GLY A 229 15.67 -34.54 -7.97
CA GLY A 229 14.80 -34.90 -9.09
C GLY A 229 13.33 -34.83 -8.73
N ALA A 230 12.93 -35.37 -7.58
CA ALA A 230 11.56 -35.24 -7.06
C ALA A 230 11.16 -33.77 -6.88
N ILE A 231 12.03 -32.95 -6.26
CA ILE A 231 11.84 -31.50 -6.15
C ILE A 231 11.73 -30.83 -7.53
N ALA A 232 12.65 -31.13 -8.46
CA ALA A 232 12.61 -30.54 -9.80
C ALA A 232 11.34 -30.92 -10.59
N CYS A 233 10.82 -32.13 -10.39
CA CYS A 233 9.52 -32.55 -10.90
C CYS A 233 8.39 -31.70 -10.29
N SER A 234 8.32 -31.58 -8.96
CA SER A 234 7.27 -30.83 -8.26
C SER A 234 7.25 -29.35 -8.67
N LEU A 235 8.42 -28.71 -8.79
CA LEU A 235 8.52 -27.32 -9.26
C LEU A 235 8.08 -27.17 -10.72
N ARG A 236 8.41 -28.11 -11.62
CA ARG A 236 7.91 -28.09 -13.01
C ARG A 236 6.38 -28.21 -13.05
N ARG A 237 5.78 -29.06 -12.22
CA ARG A 237 4.32 -29.23 -12.13
C ARG A 237 3.62 -28.01 -11.52
N LEU A 238 4.19 -27.41 -10.49
CA LEU A 238 3.69 -26.15 -9.90
C LEU A 238 3.77 -24.94 -10.84
N ARG A 239 4.67 -24.96 -11.84
CA ARG A 239 4.70 -23.92 -12.88
C ARG A 239 3.53 -24.02 -13.86
N SER A 240 2.96 -25.21 -14.08
CA SER A 240 1.80 -25.39 -14.97
C SER A 240 0.45 -25.29 -14.26
N THR A 241 0.26 -25.87 -13.06
CA THR A 241 -1.04 -25.82 -12.37
C THR A 241 -1.30 -24.50 -11.63
N LEU A 242 -0.24 -23.89 -11.09
CA LEU A 242 -0.32 -22.68 -10.26
C LEU A 242 0.47 -21.52 -10.91
N PRO A 243 -0.04 -20.88 -11.98
CA PRO A 243 0.63 -19.78 -12.67
C PRO A 243 0.73 -18.51 -11.80
N ASP A 244 1.69 -17.63 -12.08
CA ASP A 244 2.00 -16.46 -11.24
C ASP A 244 0.78 -15.57 -10.95
N LYS A 245 -0.09 -15.38 -11.94
CA LYS A 245 -1.33 -14.61 -11.81
C LYS A 245 -2.21 -15.19 -10.69
N LEU A 246 -2.35 -16.51 -10.63
CA LEU A 246 -3.12 -17.21 -9.61
C LEU A 246 -2.42 -17.16 -8.24
N ILE A 247 -1.09 -17.23 -8.17
CA ILE A 247 -0.35 -17.02 -6.90
C ILE A 247 -0.64 -15.60 -6.36
N ILE A 248 -0.57 -14.58 -7.22
CA ILE A 248 -0.85 -13.19 -6.85
C ILE A 248 -2.30 -13.02 -6.38
N GLU A 249 -3.27 -13.61 -7.09
CA GLU A 249 -4.71 -13.53 -6.75
C GLU A 249 -5.08 -14.28 -5.48
N LEU A 250 -4.32 -15.33 -5.09
CA LEU A 250 -4.51 -16.06 -3.84
C LEU A 250 -3.77 -15.40 -2.67
N ALA A 251 -2.54 -14.93 -2.89
CA ALA A 251 -1.74 -14.25 -1.86
C ALA A 251 -2.38 -12.93 -1.42
N ALA A 252 -2.85 -12.10 -2.36
CA ALA A 252 -3.44 -10.79 -2.07
C ALA A 252 -4.82 -10.83 -1.38
N LYS A 253 -5.38 -12.02 -1.13
CA LYS A 253 -6.59 -12.21 -0.32
C LYS A 253 -6.30 -12.47 1.16
N ASP A 254 -5.12 -13.01 1.48
CA ASP A 254 -4.70 -13.40 2.84
C ASP A 254 -5.64 -14.38 3.60
N ASP A 255 -6.64 -14.96 2.91
CA ASP A 255 -7.68 -15.79 3.51
C ASP A 255 -7.30 -17.29 3.61
N ARG A 256 -7.88 -18.00 4.60
CA ARG A 256 -7.66 -19.43 4.81
C ARG A 256 -7.97 -20.28 3.55
N PRO A 257 -9.10 -20.07 2.82
CA PRO A 257 -9.37 -20.80 1.58
C PRO A 257 -8.28 -20.67 0.51
N SER A 258 -7.69 -19.48 0.37
CA SER A 258 -6.68 -19.16 -0.65
C SER A 258 -5.33 -19.74 -0.29
N LYS A 259 -4.91 -19.65 0.98
CA LYS A 259 -3.71 -20.34 1.49
C LYS A 259 -3.85 -21.84 1.32
N ALA A 260 -4.98 -22.43 1.75
CA ALA A 260 -5.27 -23.85 1.58
C ALA A 260 -5.32 -24.29 0.10
N ARG A 261 -5.66 -23.41 -0.85
CA ARG A 261 -5.57 -23.72 -2.29
C ARG A 261 -4.11 -23.82 -2.74
N ILE A 262 -3.23 -22.90 -2.34
CA ILE A 262 -1.78 -23.00 -2.62
C ILE A 262 -1.23 -24.30 -2.03
N THR A 263 -1.58 -24.63 -0.78
CA THR A 263 -1.20 -25.90 -0.14
C THR A 263 -1.62 -27.12 -0.95
N ARG A 264 -2.88 -27.20 -1.42
CA ARG A 264 -3.35 -28.33 -2.23
C ARG A 264 -2.60 -28.51 -3.54
N GLU A 265 -2.27 -27.42 -4.24
CA GLU A 265 -1.45 -27.49 -5.46
C GLU A 265 -0.02 -27.99 -5.17
N VAL A 266 0.58 -27.55 -4.06
CA VAL A 266 1.92 -28.00 -3.62
C VAL A 266 1.91 -29.48 -3.25
N VAL A 267 0.94 -29.93 -2.45
CA VAL A 267 0.80 -31.35 -2.06
C VAL A 267 0.53 -32.23 -3.29
N ALA A 268 -0.39 -31.82 -4.17
CA ALA A 268 -0.69 -32.57 -5.40
C ALA A 268 0.53 -32.66 -6.35
N ALA A 269 1.36 -31.62 -6.42
CA ALA A 269 2.61 -31.64 -7.18
C ALA A 269 3.72 -32.45 -6.51
N ALA A 270 3.77 -32.52 -5.18
CA ALA A 270 4.71 -33.33 -4.43
C ALA A 270 4.40 -34.83 -4.58
N VAL A 271 3.15 -35.22 -4.32
CA VAL A 271 2.65 -36.61 -4.42
C VAL A 271 2.83 -37.14 -5.85
N ALA A 272 2.44 -36.38 -6.87
CA ALA A 272 2.58 -36.78 -8.27
C ALA A 272 4.03 -36.83 -8.79
N CYS A 273 5.02 -36.52 -7.95
CA CYS A 273 6.44 -36.53 -8.25
C CYS A 273 7.27 -37.35 -7.24
N GLY A 274 6.63 -38.12 -6.36
CA GLY A 274 7.32 -38.94 -5.34
C GLY A 274 8.01 -38.14 -4.23
N ALA A 275 7.77 -36.83 -4.13
CA ALA A 275 8.48 -35.94 -3.21
C ALA A 275 7.96 -35.96 -1.76
N GLY A 276 7.17 -36.97 -1.38
CA GLY A 276 6.59 -37.12 -0.04
C GLY A 276 6.87 -38.53 0.50
N GLY A 277 8.03 -38.73 1.11
CA GLY A 277 8.35 -39.97 1.83
C GLY A 277 7.69 -39.97 3.21
N GLN A 278 6.63 -40.77 3.39
CA GLN A 278 5.88 -40.93 4.66
C GLN A 278 5.32 -39.65 5.34
N THR A 279 5.45 -38.47 4.73
CA THR A 279 4.94 -37.22 5.30
C THR A 279 3.41 -37.15 5.30
N ASP A 280 2.84 -37.04 6.49
CA ASP A 280 1.45 -36.63 6.71
C ASP A 280 1.17 -35.29 5.97
N PRO A 281 0.07 -35.18 5.18
CA PRO A 281 -0.32 -33.94 4.50
C PRO A 281 -0.39 -32.69 5.40
N GLY A 282 -0.55 -32.85 6.72
CA GLY A 282 -0.50 -31.76 7.69
C GLY A 282 0.86 -31.05 7.82
N GLN A 283 1.97 -31.67 7.39
CA GLN A 283 3.31 -31.08 7.52
C GLN A 283 3.69 -30.12 6.39
N LEU A 284 3.09 -30.24 5.19
CA LEU A 284 3.41 -29.39 4.03
C LEU A 284 2.65 -28.06 4.04
N SER A 285 2.75 -27.30 5.13
CA SER A 285 2.12 -25.98 5.26
C SER A 285 3.06 -24.86 4.80
N PRO A 286 2.86 -24.23 3.63
CA PRO A 286 3.57 -23.01 3.27
C PRO A 286 3.13 -21.85 4.18
N ALA A 287 4.11 -21.07 4.67
CA ALA A 287 3.91 -19.86 5.47
C ALA A 287 3.46 -18.66 4.61
#